data_AF-A0A7C3YRK2-F1
#
_entry.id   AF-A0A7C3YRK2-F1
#
_cell.length_a   1.000
_cell.length_b   1.000
_cell.length_c   1.000
_cell.angle_alpha   90.00
_cell.angle_beta   90.00
_cell.angle_gamma   90.00
#
_symmetry.space_group_name_H-M   'P 1'
#
loop_
_entity.id
_entity.type
_entity.pdbx_description
1 polymer ?
#
loop_
_entity_poly.entity_id
_entity_poly.type
_entity_poly.pdbx_seq_one_letter_code
_entity_poly.pdbx_strand_id
1 'polypeptide(L)'
;MKKIRSHLLACPCGSGREYEKCCGTPPKVVDLTQARWRKTARELRRRLGEYADRDDFLFEASQAQDAYLAGLDPDLVDHDDEFTLERAFEWFIFDYPLGDGRTVLERFAARERLSDAERELVEKWREARLSLHEVLEVRPGEGIVVRDLIGDKVYPVHDVGAALEIETGSLLFMRVLAVGDGYEFSTGGLALPGSYRDVLMFHVRRDLQDYLRKMRGATTGGYLAERAPVINKWVVDLGLLNRQPRWKPDEMERDALSLELAQKLTNAFLDEYYERWLDRNIPALGGGTPRDLSRTPAGRRRLEELLRELDLLEEDRARRGEPHYDVNRVRARLGMRYEKPPKAPAEPPGMLVPTRSGMPGAKAGWSKGGARGTEPATTFVWPEGGYGEVARAVSTGMRKLGFDSGQEGAALRLWYDYCAKERPQVRKVPVWSASVVYAMSRLELNDRLKQKDLAEFFGVAISSISVNFRSLCRALGLSVFDSRYAT
;
A
#
# COMPACT_ATOMS: atom_id res chain seq x y z
N MET A 1 -21.96 -19.03 -16.38
CA MET A 1 -22.92 -17.90 -16.46
C MET A 1 -24.25 -18.31 -15.84
N LYS A 2 -24.41 -18.12 -14.52
CA LYS A 2 -25.72 -18.11 -13.85
C LYS A 2 -25.87 -16.72 -13.25
N LYS A 3 -26.81 -15.93 -13.78
CA LYS A 3 -27.20 -14.65 -13.19
C LYS A 3 -27.71 -14.91 -11.77
N ILE A 4 -26.91 -14.62 -10.75
CA ILE A 4 -27.46 -14.44 -9.41
C ILE A 4 -28.24 -13.14 -9.51
N ARG A 5 -29.57 -13.27 -9.52
CA ARG A 5 -30.51 -12.15 -9.46
C ARG A 5 -30.15 -11.31 -8.22
N SER A 6 -29.78 -10.04 -8.39
CA SER A 6 -29.42 -9.10 -7.33
C SER A 6 -30.55 -8.83 -6.32
N HIS A 7 -31.74 -9.36 -6.57
CA HIS A 7 -32.99 -8.99 -5.91
C HIS A 7 -33.26 -9.69 -4.57
N LEU A 8 -32.30 -10.44 -3.99
CA LEU A 8 -32.53 -11.23 -2.76
C LEU A 8 -31.48 -11.05 -1.65
N LEU A 9 -30.55 -10.09 -1.78
CA LEU A 9 -29.62 -9.79 -0.68
C LEU A 9 -30.37 -9.04 0.42
N ALA A 10 -30.41 -9.63 1.62
CA ALA A 10 -30.89 -8.97 2.83
C ALA A 10 -30.07 -7.70 3.09
N CYS A 11 -30.75 -6.64 3.54
CA CYS A 11 -30.15 -5.34 3.71
C CYS A 11 -29.14 -5.34 4.87
N PRO A 12 -27.91 -4.82 4.68
CA PRO A 12 -26.84 -4.87 5.67
C PRO A 12 -27.09 -4.02 6.92
N CYS A 13 -28.14 -3.18 6.94
CA CYS A 13 -28.53 -2.41 8.12
C CYS A 13 -29.24 -3.23 9.22
N GLY A 14 -29.38 -4.56 9.04
CA GLY A 14 -30.03 -5.44 10.02
C GLY A 14 -31.56 -5.40 10.02
N SER A 15 -32.18 -4.73 9.04
CA SER A 15 -33.64 -4.57 8.97
C SER A 15 -34.40 -5.84 8.53
N GLY A 16 -33.69 -6.86 8.03
CA GLY A 16 -34.27 -8.09 7.49
C GLY A 16 -35.02 -7.94 6.15
N ARG A 17 -35.02 -6.74 5.55
CA ARG A 17 -35.68 -6.45 4.26
C ARG A 17 -34.71 -6.62 3.08
N GLU A 18 -35.21 -6.77 1.85
CA GLU A 18 -34.40 -6.73 0.63
C GLU A 18 -33.71 -5.36 0.47
N TYR A 19 -32.44 -5.32 0.05
CA TYR A 19 -31.65 -4.10 -0.09
C TYR A 19 -32.35 -3.00 -0.91
N GLU A 20 -32.89 -3.32 -2.10
CA GLU A 20 -33.57 -2.38 -3.00
C GLU A 20 -34.81 -1.72 -2.34
N LYS A 21 -35.42 -2.38 -1.34
CA LYS A 21 -36.62 -1.93 -0.61
C LYS A 21 -36.29 -1.32 0.76
N CYS A 22 -35.02 -1.13 1.07
CA CYS A 22 -34.54 -0.56 2.33
C CYS A 22 -33.47 0.50 2.06
N CYS A 23 -32.20 0.28 2.39
CA CYS A 23 -31.12 1.25 2.15
C CYS A 23 -30.88 1.55 0.66
N GLY A 24 -31.30 0.66 -0.25
CA GLY A 24 -31.24 0.89 -1.70
C GLY A 24 -32.40 1.74 -2.23
N THR A 25 -33.39 2.09 -1.40
CA THR A 25 -34.47 3.00 -1.79
C THR A 25 -33.95 4.44 -1.73
N PRO A 26 -34.01 5.21 -2.83
CA PRO A 26 -33.59 6.61 -2.82
C PRO A 26 -34.40 7.40 -1.77
N PRO A 27 -33.78 8.32 -1.02
CA PRO A 27 -34.49 9.09 -0.01
C PRO A 27 -35.66 9.86 -0.63
N LYS A 28 -36.83 9.80 0.02
CA LYS A 28 -38.08 10.46 -0.43
C LYS A 28 -38.03 11.99 -0.40
N VAL A 29 -37.02 12.58 0.24
CA VAL A 29 -36.84 14.03 0.36
C VAL A 29 -35.39 14.34 -0.02
N VAL A 30 -35.21 15.06 -1.13
CA VAL A 30 -33.91 15.59 -1.54
C VAL A 30 -33.80 17.00 -1.00
N ASP A 31 -32.86 17.25 -0.11
CA ASP A 31 -32.50 18.60 0.30
C ASP A 31 -31.83 19.32 -0.87
N LEU A 32 -32.58 20.19 -1.54
CA LEU A 32 -32.12 20.96 -2.69
C LEU A 32 -31.02 21.95 -2.32
N THR A 33 -30.99 22.45 -1.08
CA THR A 33 -29.95 23.36 -0.60
C THR A 33 -28.64 22.60 -0.45
N GLN A 34 -28.67 21.45 0.22
CA GLN A 34 -27.48 20.61 0.37
C GLN A 34 -26.98 20.08 -0.98
N ALA A 35 -27.88 19.73 -1.92
CA ALA A 35 -27.49 19.33 -3.27
C ALA A 35 -26.76 20.45 -4.03
N ARG A 36 -27.17 21.72 -3.85
CA ARG A 36 -26.46 22.89 -4.42
C ARG A 36 -25.08 23.07 -3.79
N TRP A 37 -24.95 22.90 -2.49
CA TRP A 37 -23.66 22.94 -1.81
C TRP A 37 -22.70 21.88 -2.35
N ARG A 38 -23.16 20.64 -2.51
CA ARG A 38 -22.34 19.56 -3.11
C ARG A 38 -21.92 19.85 -4.55
N LYS A 39 -22.83 20.41 -5.36
CA LYS A 39 -22.49 20.83 -6.72
C LYS A 39 -21.40 21.92 -6.71
N THR A 40 -21.56 22.92 -5.85
CA THR A 40 -20.60 24.03 -5.71
C THR A 40 -19.24 23.54 -5.23
N ALA A 41 -19.19 22.69 -4.19
CA ALA A 41 -17.96 22.12 -3.67
C ALA A 41 -17.23 21.23 -4.68
N ARG A 42 -17.95 20.45 -5.49
CA ARG A 42 -17.35 19.62 -6.55
C ARG A 42 -16.75 20.49 -7.66
N GLU A 43 -17.45 21.52 -8.10
CA GLU A 43 -16.94 22.44 -9.12
C GLU A 43 -15.73 23.23 -8.61
N LEU A 44 -15.78 23.68 -7.35
CA LEU A 44 -14.68 24.38 -6.70
C LEU A 44 -13.43 23.48 -6.59
N ARG A 45 -13.59 22.21 -6.19
CA ARG A 45 -12.48 21.22 -6.15
C ARG A 45 -11.88 20.99 -7.54
N ARG A 46 -12.71 20.84 -8.57
CA ARG A 46 -12.25 20.69 -9.97
C ARG A 46 -11.39 21.88 -10.39
N ARG A 47 -11.88 23.11 -10.20
CA ARG A 47 -11.14 24.34 -10.51
C ARG A 47 -9.86 24.49 -9.70
N LEU A 48 -9.89 24.11 -8.42
CA LEU A 48 -8.71 24.14 -7.55
C LEU A 48 -7.64 23.15 -8.01
N GLY A 49 -8.04 21.92 -8.37
CA GLY A 49 -7.13 20.92 -8.95
C GLY A 49 -6.52 21.40 -10.27
N GLU A 50 -7.33 21.93 -11.19
CA GLU A 50 -6.86 22.50 -12.46
C GLU A 50 -5.94 23.71 -12.28
N TYR A 51 -6.14 24.48 -11.21
CA TYR A 51 -5.25 25.59 -10.87
C TYR A 51 -3.91 25.08 -10.32
N ALA A 52 -3.94 24.02 -9.51
CA ALA A 52 -2.76 23.40 -8.94
C ALA A 52 -1.91 22.64 -9.98
N ASP A 53 -2.53 22.14 -11.05
CA ASP A 53 -1.90 21.39 -12.13
C ASP A 53 -1.28 22.27 -13.24
N ARG A 54 -1.23 23.60 -13.06
CA ARG A 54 -0.61 24.52 -14.03
C ARG A 54 0.91 24.39 -14.01
N ASP A 55 1.53 24.60 -15.18
CA ASP A 55 2.99 24.54 -15.36
C ASP A 55 3.78 25.42 -14.38
N ASP A 56 3.20 26.56 -13.97
CA ASP A 56 3.77 27.50 -12.99
C ASP A 56 4.05 26.87 -11.62
N PHE A 57 3.42 25.73 -11.31
CA PHE A 57 3.58 25.00 -10.05
C PHE A 57 4.47 23.75 -10.17
N LEU A 58 4.94 23.38 -11.36
CA LEU A 58 5.65 22.10 -11.58
C LEU A 58 6.82 21.90 -10.64
N PHE A 59 7.60 22.95 -10.39
CA PHE A 59 8.76 22.87 -9.51
C PHE A 59 8.35 22.70 -8.04
N GLU A 60 7.42 23.51 -7.55
CA GLU A 60 6.91 23.40 -6.18
C GLU A 60 6.15 22.09 -5.93
N ALA A 61 5.38 21.62 -6.91
CA ALA A 61 4.67 20.35 -6.85
C ALA A 61 5.66 19.18 -6.77
N SER A 62 6.73 19.19 -7.58
CA SER A 62 7.80 18.19 -7.51
C SER A 62 8.48 18.19 -6.14
N GLN A 63 8.79 19.37 -5.58
CA GLN A 63 9.40 19.43 -4.25
C GLN A 63 8.46 18.99 -3.13
N ALA A 64 7.18 19.33 -3.23
CA ALA A 64 6.17 18.88 -2.27
C ALA A 64 6.01 17.35 -2.33
N GLN A 65 5.98 16.78 -3.54
CA GLN A 65 5.95 15.33 -3.74
C GLN A 65 7.18 14.67 -3.12
N ASP A 66 8.39 15.14 -3.43
CA ASP A 66 9.63 14.61 -2.87
C ASP A 66 9.61 14.67 -1.33
N ALA A 67 9.16 15.79 -0.76
CA ALA A 67 9.02 15.95 0.68
C ALA A 67 7.98 15.01 1.30
N TYR A 68 6.84 14.80 0.62
CA TYR A 68 5.77 13.90 1.07
C TYR A 68 6.21 12.43 1.05
N LEU A 69 7.00 12.06 0.05
CA LEU A 69 7.44 10.68 -0.20
C LEU A 69 8.79 10.34 0.46
N ALA A 70 9.58 11.32 0.89
CA ALA A 70 10.94 11.12 1.44
C ALA A 70 11.03 10.09 2.57
N GLY A 71 9.95 9.93 3.35
CA GLY A 71 9.88 8.97 4.44
C GLY A 71 9.54 7.54 3.99
N LEU A 72 8.89 7.37 2.84
CA LEU A 72 8.40 6.08 2.35
C LEU A 72 9.54 5.25 1.75
N ASP A 73 9.44 3.93 1.89
CA ASP A 73 10.41 3.00 1.32
C ASP A 73 10.07 2.74 -0.16
N PRO A 74 10.93 3.15 -1.12
CA PRO A 74 10.70 2.94 -2.55
C PRO A 74 10.54 1.48 -2.97
N ASP A 75 11.04 0.55 -2.16
CA ASP A 75 10.94 -0.88 -2.45
C ASP A 75 9.61 -1.49 -1.97
N LEU A 76 8.80 -0.74 -1.22
CA LEU A 76 7.53 -1.18 -0.64
C LEU A 76 6.31 -0.43 -1.15
N VAL A 77 6.48 0.82 -1.55
CA VAL A 77 5.46 1.68 -2.13
C VAL A 77 5.93 2.04 -3.52
N ASP A 78 5.07 1.81 -4.50
CA ASP A 78 5.34 2.30 -5.85
C ASP A 78 5.10 3.81 -5.83
N HIS A 79 6.17 4.60 -5.88
CA HIS A 79 6.07 6.07 -5.82
C HIS A 79 5.30 6.65 -7.01
N ASP A 80 5.10 5.86 -8.07
CA ASP A 80 4.29 6.21 -9.22
C ASP A 80 2.83 5.70 -9.08
N ASP A 81 2.45 5.11 -7.95
CA ASP A 81 1.08 4.66 -7.72
C ASP A 81 0.14 5.87 -7.58
N GLU A 82 -0.95 5.83 -8.37
CA GLU A 82 -1.90 6.94 -8.52
C GLU A 82 -2.44 7.42 -7.16
N PHE A 83 -2.63 6.50 -6.21
CA PHE A 83 -3.21 6.79 -4.91
C PHE A 83 -2.23 7.50 -3.97
N THR A 84 -0.96 7.11 -3.96
CA THR A 84 0.10 7.78 -3.21
C THR A 84 0.36 9.18 -3.78
N LEU A 85 0.35 9.33 -5.11
CA LEU A 85 0.48 10.62 -5.78
C LEU A 85 -0.73 11.53 -5.51
N GLU A 86 -1.94 10.99 -5.52
CA GLU A 86 -3.17 11.75 -5.21
C GLU A 86 -3.09 12.40 -3.82
N ARG A 87 -2.60 11.65 -2.83
CA ARG A 87 -2.45 12.14 -1.44
C ARG A 87 -1.32 13.15 -1.29
N ALA A 88 -0.22 12.98 -2.02
CA ALA A 88 0.86 13.96 -2.08
C ALA A 88 0.38 15.28 -2.72
N PHE A 89 -0.38 15.18 -3.82
CA PHE A 89 -0.95 16.32 -4.50
C PHE A 89 -2.01 17.04 -3.67
N GLU A 90 -2.82 16.30 -2.92
CA GLU A 90 -3.75 16.87 -1.94
C GLU A 90 -2.99 17.68 -0.87
N TRP A 91 -1.94 17.12 -0.27
CA TRP A 91 -1.12 17.83 0.71
C TRP A 91 -0.47 19.09 0.12
N PHE A 92 0.02 19.00 -1.13
CA PHE A 92 0.55 20.14 -1.88
C PHE A 92 -0.48 21.28 -2.00
N ILE A 93 -1.74 20.95 -2.32
CA ILE A 93 -2.78 21.96 -2.50
C ILE A 93 -3.12 22.69 -1.20
N PHE A 94 -3.28 21.94 -0.11
CA PHE A 94 -3.90 22.44 1.10
C PHE A 94 -2.94 22.87 2.21
N ASP A 95 -1.74 22.27 2.30
CA ASP A 95 -0.86 22.43 3.45
C ASP A 95 0.57 22.87 3.08
N TYR A 96 1.04 22.56 1.87
CA TYR A 96 2.42 22.87 1.49
C TYR A 96 2.62 24.39 1.30
N PRO A 97 3.57 25.00 2.05
CA PRO A 97 3.86 26.42 1.90
C PRO A 97 4.68 26.66 0.62
N LEU A 98 4.18 27.53 -0.25
CA LEU A 98 4.90 28.00 -1.42
C LEU A 98 5.95 29.06 -1.03
N GLY A 99 6.75 29.52 -1.98
CA GLY A 99 7.83 30.49 -1.71
C GLY A 99 7.41 31.83 -1.08
N ASP A 100 6.13 32.21 -1.17
CA ASP A 100 5.56 33.39 -0.50
C ASP A 100 4.90 33.07 0.85
N GLY A 101 5.06 31.83 1.35
CA GLY A 101 4.49 31.33 2.60
C GLY A 101 3.01 30.93 2.52
N ARG A 102 2.35 31.11 1.37
CA ARG A 102 0.94 30.75 1.16
C ARG A 102 0.80 29.34 0.59
N THR A 103 -0.36 28.72 0.78
CA THR A 103 -0.70 27.45 0.10
C THR A 103 -1.29 27.70 -1.29
N VAL A 104 -1.40 26.64 -2.10
CA VAL A 104 -2.06 26.73 -3.42
C VAL A 104 -3.51 27.17 -3.27
N LEU A 105 -4.24 26.63 -2.27
CA LEU A 105 -5.60 27.05 -1.94
C LEU A 105 -5.69 28.55 -1.64
N GLU A 106 -4.75 29.09 -0.88
CA GLU A 106 -4.72 30.52 -0.55
C GLU A 106 -4.42 31.40 -1.76
N ARG A 107 -3.47 30.98 -2.62
CA ARG A 107 -3.19 31.69 -3.88
C ARG A 107 -4.37 31.64 -4.84
N PHE A 108 -5.01 30.48 -4.96
CA PHE A 108 -6.24 30.30 -5.75
C PHE A 108 -7.32 31.28 -5.30
N ALA A 109 -7.60 31.31 -4.00
CA ALA A 109 -8.61 32.19 -3.40
C ALA A 109 -8.33 33.69 -3.60
N ALA A 110 -7.05 34.08 -3.69
CA ALA A 110 -6.64 35.46 -3.89
C ALA A 110 -6.72 35.92 -5.36
N ARG A 111 -6.63 35.00 -6.33
CA ARG A 111 -6.58 35.32 -7.77
C ARG A 111 -7.89 35.07 -8.49
N GLU A 112 -8.62 34.03 -8.10
CA GLU A 112 -9.83 33.61 -8.77
C GLU A 112 -11.05 34.39 -8.28
N ARG A 113 -11.99 34.67 -9.19
CA ARG A 113 -13.27 35.25 -8.79
C ARG A 113 -14.15 34.14 -8.20
N LEU A 114 -14.36 34.22 -6.90
CA LEU A 114 -15.22 33.32 -6.14
C LEU A 114 -16.60 33.95 -5.87
N SER A 115 -17.64 33.14 -5.96
CA SER A 115 -18.97 33.43 -5.41
C SER A 115 -18.94 33.41 -3.87
N ASP A 116 -20.00 33.92 -3.23
CA ASP A 116 -20.07 33.93 -1.75
C ASP A 116 -20.06 32.52 -1.15
N ALA A 117 -20.77 31.58 -1.80
CA ALA A 117 -20.75 30.18 -1.40
C ALA A 117 -19.36 29.55 -1.55
N GLU A 118 -18.64 29.83 -2.64
CA GLU A 118 -17.27 29.33 -2.81
C GLU A 118 -16.30 29.94 -1.81
N ARG A 119 -16.42 31.24 -1.51
CA ARG A 119 -15.62 31.88 -0.45
C ARG A 119 -15.84 31.21 0.90
N GLU A 120 -17.10 30.93 1.26
CA GLU A 120 -17.42 30.25 2.52
C GLU A 120 -16.77 28.86 2.60
N LEU A 121 -16.82 28.09 1.50
CA LEU A 121 -16.16 26.78 1.44
C LEU A 121 -14.63 26.91 1.58
N VAL A 122 -14.01 27.84 0.85
CA VAL A 122 -12.56 28.07 0.93
C VAL A 122 -12.12 28.40 2.36
N GLU A 123 -12.81 29.30 3.06
CA GLU A 123 -12.43 29.64 4.45
C GLU A 123 -12.55 28.42 5.37
N LYS A 124 -13.59 27.60 5.22
CA LYS A 124 -13.71 26.34 5.99
C LYS A 124 -12.62 25.33 5.61
N TRP A 125 -12.25 25.25 4.33
CA TRP A 125 -11.24 24.30 3.84
C TRP A 125 -9.82 24.71 4.21
N ARG A 126 -9.55 26.01 4.38
CA ARG A 126 -8.28 26.54 4.87
C ARG A 126 -7.90 26.08 6.26
N GLU A 127 -8.88 25.73 7.10
CA GLU A 127 -8.63 25.18 8.45
C GLU A 127 -8.71 23.66 8.52
N ALA A 128 -9.24 23.00 7.48
CA ALA A 128 -9.23 21.54 7.40
C ALA A 128 -7.78 21.05 7.35
N ARG A 129 -7.48 19.93 8.02
CA ARG A 129 -6.15 19.31 8.00
C ARG A 129 -6.30 17.82 7.74
N LEU A 130 -5.26 17.20 7.17
CA LEU A 130 -5.12 15.75 7.22
C LEU A 130 -5.04 15.32 8.69
N SER A 131 -5.93 14.43 9.11
CA SER A 131 -5.94 13.91 10.48
C SER A 131 -6.30 12.42 10.51
N LEU A 132 -6.08 11.81 11.66
CA LEU A 132 -6.46 10.43 11.95
C LEU A 132 -7.86 10.37 12.51
N HIS A 133 -8.69 9.55 11.89
CA HIS A 133 -10.08 9.41 12.25
C HIS A 133 -10.43 7.97 12.58
N GLU A 134 -11.19 7.75 13.63
CA GLU A 134 -11.79 6.45 13.95
C GLU A 134 -13.23 6.40 13.43
N VAL A 135 -13.57 5.34 12.71
CA VAL A 135 -14.92 5.12 12.19
C VAL A 135 -15.82 4.65 13.32
N LEU A 136 -16.79 5.49 13.72
CA LEU A 136 -17.74 5.19 14.78
C LEU A 136 -18.95 4.42 14.28
N GLU A 137 -19.40 4.73 13.06
CA GLU A 137 -20.64 4.21 12.49
C GLU A 137 -20.54 4.18 10.96
N VAL A 138 -21.10 3.12 10.36
CA VAL A 138 -21.28 3.01 8.91
C VAL A 138 -22.78 3.05 8.62
N ARG A 139 -23.21 3.97 7.75
CA ARG A 139 -24.61 4.17 7.35
C ARG A 139 -24.79 3.76 5.88
N PRO A 140 -25.27 2.53 5.61
CA PRO A 140 -25.37 2.03 4.25
C PRO A 140 -26.22 2.95 3.35
N GLY A 141 -25.67 3.33 2.20
CA GLY A 141 -26.33 4.22 1.23
C GLY A 141 -26.26 5.71 1.55
N GLU A 142 -25.63 6.10 2.67
CA GLU A 142 -25.50 7.51 3.09
C GLU A 142 -24.03 7.91 3.27
N GLY A 143 -23.28 7.19 4.11
CA GLY A 143 -21.91 7.57 4.46
C GLY A 143 -21.41 6.93 5.74
N ILE A 144 -20.44 7.57 6.39
CA ILE A 144 -19.83 7.11 7.62
C ILE A 144 -19.71 8.23 8.65
N VAL A 145 -19.75 7.89 9.94
CA VAL A 145 -19.48 8.83 11.02
C VAL A 145 -18.09 8.55 11.55
N VAL A 146 -17.26 9.59 11.59
CA VAL A 146 -15.86 9.47 12.02
C VAL A 146 -15.54 10.44 13.15
N ARG A 147 -14.65 10.05 14.05
CA ARG A 147 -14.11 10.92 15.12
C ARG A 147 -12.65 11.21 14.84
N ASP A 148 -12.30 12.49 14.80
CA ASP A 148 -10.90 12.92 14.77
C ASP A 148 -10.22 12.57 16.10
N LEU A 149 -9.18 11.75 16.04
CA LEU A 149 -8.45 11.24 17.20
C LEU A 149 -7.52 12.28 17.83
N ILE A 150 -7.35 13.44 17.19
CA ILE A 150 -6.45 14.51 17.62
C ILE A 150 -7.27 15.71 18.11
N GLY A 151 -8.25 16.17 17.32
CA GLY A 151 -9.15 17.27 17.69
C GLY A 151 -10.43 16.86 18.43
N ASP A 152 -10.70 15.56 18.58
CA ASP A 152 -11.89 14.97 19.24
C ASP A 152 -13.26 15.40 18.65
N LYS A 153 -13.25 15.95 17.44
CA LYS A 153 -14.46 16.35 16.73
C LYS A 153 -15.06 15.16 15.98
N VAL A 154 -16.39 15.07 15.97
CA VAL A 154 -17.15 14.04 15.25
C VAL A 154 -17.73 14.63 13.96
N TYR A 155 -17.58 13.90 12.86
CA TYR A 155 -17.99 14.29 11.52
C TYR A 155 -18.91 13.24 10.90
N PRO A 156 -20.17 13.57 10.58
CA PRO A 156 -20.97 12.78 9.67
C PRO A 156 -20.53 13.07 8.24
N VAL A 157 -19.82 12.12 7.63
CA VAL A 157 -19.26 12.24 6.28
C VAL A 157 -20.13 11.51 5.28
N HIS A 158 -20.58 12.21 4.24
CA HIS A 158 -21.33 11.61 3.17
C HIS A 158 -20.37 11.02 2.13
N ASP A 159 -20.20 9.69 2.17
CA ASP A 159 -19.42 8.94 1.20
C ASP A 159 -19.98 7.52 1.07
N VAL A 160 -20.77 7.32 0.00
CA VAL A 160 -21.45 6.05 -0.25
C VAL A 160 -20.45 4.95 -0.61
N GLY A 161 -19.31 5.27 -1.22
CA GLY A 161 -18.27 4.30 -1.57
C GLY A 161 -17.56 3.80 -0.32
N ALA A 162 -17.11 4.73 0.53
CA ALA A 162 -16.53 4.42 1.83
C ALA A 162 -17.42 3.51 2.68
N ALA A 163 -18.74 3.77 2.69
CA ALA A 163 -19.71 2.97 3.45
C ALA A 163 -19.86 1.51 2.97
N LEU A 164 -19.35 1.16 1.79
CA LEU A 164 -19.36 -0.21 1.25
C LEU A 164 -18.10 -1.01 1.59
N GLU A 165 -16.97 -0.32 1.80
CA GLU A 165 -15.65 -0.94 1.92
C GLU A 165 -15.05 -0.87 3.33
N ILE A 166 -15.51 0.09 4.14
CA ILE A 166 -14.93 0.39 5.45
C ILE A 166 -15.81 -0.19 6.57
N GLU A 167 -15.14 -0.77 7.58
CA GLU A 167 -15.80 -1.32 8.77
C GLU A 167 -15.74 -0.33 9.94
N THR A 168 -16.74 -0.37 10.83
CA THR A 168 -16.70 0.32 12.13
C THR A 168 -15.44 -0.06 12.92
N GLY A 169 -14.83 0.92 13.57
CA GLY A 169 -13.59 0.79 14.31
C GLY A 169 -12.33 0.93 13.45
N SER A 170 -12.45 1.01 12.12
CA SER A 170 -11.32 1.28 11.23
C SER A 170 -10.73 2.67 11.49
N LEU A 171 -9.46 2.85 11.15
CA LEU A 171 -8.76 4.13 11.21
C LEU A 171 -8.55 4.65 9.79
N LEU A 172 -8.82 5.93 9.59
CA LEU A 172 -8.66 6.62 8.31
C LEU A 172 -7.70 7.78 8.49
N PHE A 173 -6.70 7.90 7.63
CA PHE A 173 -5.88 9.11 7.54
C PHE A 173 -6.34 9.92 6.34
N MET A 174 -7.16 10.93 6.62
CA MET A 174 -8.00 11.61 5.64
C MET A 174 -8.22 13.07 6.05
N ARG A 175 -8.51 13.93 5.08
CA ARG A 175 -9.00 15.29 5.34
C ARG A 175 -10.50 15.32 5.13
N VAL A 176 -11.20 15.89 6.11
CA VAL A 176 -12.66 16.06 6.08
C VAL A 176 -12.96 17.51 5.70
N LEU A 177 -13.63 17.70 4.57
CA LEU A 177 -14.01 19.01 4.04
C LEU A 177 -15.48 19.31 4.35
N ALA A 178 -15.75 20.53 4.80
CA ALA A 178 -17.12 21.01 4.97
C ALA A 178 -17.79 21.26 3.62
N VAL A 179 -19.06 20.87 3.49
CA VAL A 179 -19.90 21.07 2.29
C VAL A 179 -21.31 21.43 2.74
N GLY A 180 -21.62 22.73 2.81
CA GLY A 180 -22.87 23.20 3.41
C GLY A 180 -22.98 22.77 4.87
N ASP A 181 -24.04 22.02 5.19
CA ASP A 181 -24.31 21.50 6.54
C ASP A 181 -23.72 20.09 6.77
N GLY A 182 -23.06 19.53 5.75
CA GLY A 182 -22.45 18.20 5.79
C GLY A 182 -20.94 18.22 5.59
N TYR A 183 -20.36 17.02 5.52
CA TYR A 183 -18.94 16.81 5.27
C TYR A 183 -18.71 15.76 4.19
N GLU A 184 -17.59 15.89 3.47
CA GLU A 184 -17.12 14.93 2.48
C GLU A 184 -15.60 14.75 2.65
N PHE A 185 -15.05 13.61 2.22
CA PHE A 185 -13.60 13.48 2.12
C PHE A 185 -13.06 14.30 0.93
N SER A 186 -11.84 14.82 1.08
CA SER A 186 -11.16 15.56 0.01
C SER A 186 -10.77 14.66 -1.17
N THR A 187 -10.30 13.44 -0.87
CA THR A 187 -9.74 12.44 -1.79
C THR A 187 -9.91 11.04 -1.17
N GLY A 188 -9.44 9.99 -1.85
CA GLY A 188 -9.29 8.64 -1.29
C GLY A 188 -8.17 8.56 -0.25
N GLY A 189 -8.26 7.58 0.66
CA GLY A 189 -7.23 7.40 1.69
C GLY A 189 -7.21 6.01 2.28
N LEU A 190 -6.10 5.73 2.98
CA LEU A 190 -5.80 4.38 3.44
C LEU A 190 -6.63 4.07 4.69
N ALA A 191 -7.35 2.96 4.65
CA ALA A 191 -8.02 2.40 5.83
C ALA A 191 -7.11 1.38 6.54
N LEU A 192 -6.94 1.55 7.85
CA LEU A 192 -6.26 0.60 8.72
C LEU A 192 -7.25 -0.06 9.68
N PRO A 193 -7.05 -1.32 10.08
CA PRO A 193 -7.78 -1.92 11.18
C PRO A 193 -7.63 -1.12 12.49
N GLY A 194 -8.70 -1.10 13.28
CA GLY A 194 -8.72 -0.45 14.60
C GLY A 194 -7.68 -0.95 15.59
N SER A 195 -7.16 -2.17 15.41
CA SER A 195 -6.08 -2.72 16.25
C SER A 195 -4.79 -1.88 16.21
N TYR A 196 -4.59 -1.07 15.17
CA TYR A 196 -3.42 -0.20 15.05
C TYR A 196 -3.59 1.15 15.76
N ARG A 197 -4.74 1.40 16.40
CA ARG A 197 -5.07 2.71 16.98
C ARG A 197 -4.06 3.14 18.02
N ASP A 198 -3.81 2.28 19.00
CA ASP A 198 -2.99 2.67 20.15
C ASP A 198 -1.52 2.84 19.76
N VAL A 199 -0.99 1.98 18.88
CA VAL A 199 0.37 2.13 18.33
C VAL A 199 0.50 3.42 17.53
N LEU A 200 -0.40 3.67 16.58
CA LEU A 200 -0.31 4.86 15.74
C LEU A 200 -0.45 6.14 16.58
N MET A 201 -1.39 6.15 17.51
CA MET A 201 -1.59 7.29 18.41
C MET A 201 -0.45 7.48 19.40
N PHE A 202 0.28 6.43 19.80
CA PHE A 202 1.50 6.58 20.59
C PHE A 202 2.56 7.40 19.85
N HIS A 203 2.82 7.07 18.57
CA HIS A 203 3.79 7.81 17.75
C HIS A 203 3.36 9.25 17.50
N VAL A 204 2.10 9.44 17.08
CA VAL A 204 1.54 10.77 16.79
C VAL A 204 1.56 11.66 18.03
N ARG A 205 1.16 11.14 19.20
CA ARG A 205 1.16 11.95 20.44
C ARG A 205 2.57 12.30 20.88
N ARG A 206 3.53 11.38 20.78
CA ARG A 206 4.93 11.66 21.12
C ARG A 206 5.52 12.72 20.20
N ASP A 207 5.32 12.58 18.89
CA ASP A 207 5.83 13.54 17.91
C ASP A 207 5.17 14.92 18.05
N LEU A 208 3.85 14.96 18.26
CA LEU A 208 3.11 16.20 18.55
C LEU A 208 3.64 16.88 19.82
N GLN A 209 3.86 16.14 20.90
CA GLN A 209 4.42 16.70 22.14
C GLN A 209 5.82 17.29 21.91
N ASP A 210 6.68 16.57 21.18
CA ASP A 210 8.03 17.04 20.87
C ASP A 210 8.01 18.27 19.94
N TYR A 211 7.12 18.30 18.96
CA TYR A 211 6.90 19.42 18.06
C TYR A 211 6.48 20.68 18.82
N LEU A 212 5.44 20.57 19.67
CA LEU A 212 4.93 21.68 20.48
C LEU A 212 5.95 22.20 21.50
N ARG A 213 6.83 21.33 22.04
CA ARG A 213 7.89 21.74 22.97
C ARG A 213 9.02 22.50 22.29
N LYS A 214 9.41 22.10 21.08
CA LYS A 214 10.59 22.63 20.39
C LYS A 214 10.31 23.93 19.64
N MET A 215 9.07 24.12 19.16
CA MET A 215 8.73 25.23 18.28
C MET A 215 7.86 26.28 18.97
N ARG A 216 8.36 27.50 19.04
CA ARG A 216 7.64 28.63 19.64
C ARG A 216 6.45 29.03 18.75
N GLY A 217 5.25 29.09 19.34
CA GLY A 217 4.03 29.42 18.60
C GLY A 217 3.43 28.27 17.79
N ALA A 218 3.96 27.05 17.93
CA ALA A 218 3.41 25.87 17.29
C ALA A 218 1.97 25.58 17.74
N THR A 219 1.15 25.13 16.81
CA THR A 219 -0.24 24.72 17.04
C THR A 219 -0.45 23.29 16.57
N THR A 220 -1.50 22.63 17.06
CA THR A 220 -1.90 21.30 16.57
C THR A 220 -2.20 21.31 15.06
N GLY A 221 -2.82 22.38 14.56
CA GLY A 221 -3.09 22.54 13.12
C GLY A 221 -1.82 22.72 12.29
N GLY A 222 -0.82 23.44 12.82
CA GLY A 222 0.50 23.56 12.19
C GLY A 222 1.26 22.23 12.17
N TYR A 223 1.19 21.48 13.28
CA TYR A 223 1.72 20.12 13.34
C TYR A 223 1.08 19.21 12.27
N LEU A 224 -0.25 19.21 12.14
CA LEU A 224 -0.92 18.35 11.17
C LEU A 224 -0.60 18.73 9.72
N ALA A 225 -0.45 20.03 9.43
CA ALA A 225 -0.02 20.49 8.12
C ALA A 225 1.42 20.03 7.81
N GLU A 226 2.38 20.30 8.71
CA GLU A 226 3.80 20.05 8.45
C GLU A 226 4.18 18.57 8.56
N ARG A 227 3.56 17.83 9.49
CA ARG A 227 3.91 16.44 9.81
C ARG A 227 3.02 15.41 9.11
N ALA A 228 2.10 15.85 8.24
CA ALA A 228 1.29 14.92 7.42
C ALA A 228 2.13 13.88 6.65
N PRO A 229 3.28 14.21 6.01
CA PRO A 229 4.17 13.21 5.40
C PRO A 229 4.66 12.12 6.37
N VAL A 230 4.96 12.53 7.62
CA VAL A 230 5.47 11.61 8.65
C VAL A 230 4.36 10.70 9.17
N ILE A 231 3.16 11.26 9.39
CA ILE A 231 1.99 10.46 9.77
C ILE A 231 1.61 9.51 8.63
N ASN A 232 1.64 9.97 7.38
CA ASN A 232 1.44 9.14 6.19
C ASN A 232 2.40 7.95 6.20
N LYS A 233 3.70 8.19 6.45
CA LYS A 233 4.69 7.11 6.54
C LYS A 233 4.27 6.03 7.54
N TRP A 234 3.90 6.40 8.76
CA TRP A 234 3.47 5.42 9.76
C TRP A 234 2.20 4.68 9.32
N VAL A 235 1.25 5.38 8.72
CA VAL A 235 0.01 4.79 8.20
C VAL A 235 0.32 3.75 7.11
N VAL A 236 1.18 4.09 6.15
CA VAL A 236 1.59 3.20 5.06
C VAL A 236 2.39 2.02 5.57
N ASP A 237 3.35 2.25 6.47
CA ASP A 237 4.16 1.20 7.08
C ASP A 237 3.30 0.16 7.81
N LEU A 238 2.31 0.62 8.59
CA LEU A 238 1.33 -0.23 9.27
C LEU A 238 0.43 -0.96 8.27
N GLY A 239 -0.02 -0.27 7.22
CA GLY A 239 -0.86 -0.85 6.16
C GLY A 239 -0.18 -1.95 5.36
N LEU A 240 1.12 -1.79 5.07
CA LEU A 240 1.94 -2.78 4.36
C LEU A 240 2.17 -4.04 5.19
N LEU A 241 2.40 -3.88 6.50
CA LEU A 241 2.52 -4.98 7.45
C LEU A 241 1.17 -5.68 7.68
N ASN A 242 0.07 -4.94 7.50
CA ASN A 242 -1.29 -5.45 7.57
C ASN A 242 -1.80 -6.13 6.28
N ARG A 243 -0.95 -6.55 5.32
CA ARG A 243 -1.40 -7.55 4.32
C ARG A 243 -1.57 -8.94 4.96
N GLN A 244 -2.31 -9.01 6.07
CA GLN A 244 -3.08 -10.17 6.47
C GLN A 244 -4.19 -10.35 5.42
N PRO A 245 -4.34 -11.54 4.82
CA PRO A 245 -5.43 -11.79 3.92
C PRO A 245 -6.73 -11.78 4.74
N ARG A 246 -7.51 -10.70 4.65
CA ARG A 246 -8.94 -10.73 5.01
C ARG A 246 -9.80 -11.43 3.94
N TRP A 247 -9.16 -12.26 3.12
CA TRP A 247 -9.78 -13.28 2.32
C TRP A 247 -9.21 -14.62 2.76
N LYS A 248 -9.98 -15.38 3.55
CA LYS A 248 -9.85 -16.83 3.47
C LYS A 248 -10.47 -17.18 2.12
N PRO A 249 -9.72 -17.69 1.13
CA PRO A 249 -10.38 -18.53 0.17
C PRO A 249 -10.75 -19.75 1.00
N ASP A 250 -11.98 -19.74 1.51
CA ASP A 250 -12.70 -20.99 1.49
C ASP A 250 -12.55 -21.53 0.08
N GLU A 251 -12.35 -22.83 -0.02
CA GLU A 251 -12.25 -23.58 -1.26
C GLU A 251 -13.57 -23.45 -2.05
N MET A 252 -13.91 -22.24 -2.49
CA MET A 252 -14.81 -22.00 -3.60
C MET A 252 -13.99 -22.37 -4.81
N GLU A 253 -14.30 -23.55 -5.34
CA GLU A 253 -14.07 -23.91 -6.74
C GLU A 253 -14.00 -22.64 -7.58
N ARG A 254 -12.80 -22.33 -8.08
CA ARG A 254 -12.53 -21.12 -8.87
C ARG A 254 -13.51 -21.11 -10.04
N ASP A 255 -14.57 -20.30 -9.92
CA ASP A 255 -15.64 -20.28 -10.92
C ASP A 255 -15.03 -19.82 -12.24
N ALA A 256 -15.02 -20.69 -13.25
CA ALA A 256 -14.44 -20.43 -14.57
C ALA A 256 -15.00 -19.13 -15.19
N LEU A 257 -16.21 -18.72 -14.79
CA LEU A 257 -16.84 -17.48 -15.21
C LEU A 257 -16.16 -16.23 -14.64
N SER A 258 -15.61 -16.30 -13.42
CA SER A 258 -14.92 -15.19 -12.75
C SER A 258 -13.53 -14.95 -13.32
N LEU A 259 -12.81 -16.02 -13.67
CA LEU A 259 -11.53 -15.96 -14.37
C LEU A 259 -11.70 -15.44 -15.79
N GLU A 260 -12.75 -15.85 -16.50
CA GLU A 260 -13.06 -15.34 -17.84
C GLU A 260 -13.37 -13.84 -17.81
N LEU A 261 -14.13 -13.37 -16.81
CA LEU A 261 -14.42 -11.95 -16.65
C LEU A 261 -13.16 -11.15 -16.26
N ALA A 262 -12.37 -11.64 -15.31
CA ALA A 262 -11.10 -11.03 -14.92
C ALA A 262 -10.12 -10.97 -16.10
N GLN A 263 -10.08 -12.01 -16.94
CA GLN A 263 -9.31 -12.06 -18.17
C GLN A 263 -9.80 -11.04 -19.21
N LYS A 264 -11.12 -10.86 -19.36
CA LYS A 264 -11.70 -9.83 -20.24
C LYS A 264 -11.41 -8.40 -19.75
N LEU A 265 -11.50 -8.16 -18.44
CA LEU A 265 -11.18 -6.86 -17.83
C LEU A 265 -9.69 -6.54 -17.95
N THR A 266 -8.82 -7.53 -17.69
CA THR A 266 -7.37 -7.41 -17.87
C THR A 266 -7.03 -7.06 -19.32
N ASN A 267 -7.66 -7.72 -20.29
CA ASN A 267 -7.49 -7.40 -21.70
C ASN A 267 -7.96 -5.98 -22.04
N ALA A 268 -9.16 -5.59 -21.60
CA ALA A 268 -9.71 -4.26 -21.91
C ALA A 268 -8.86 -3.12 -21.31
N PHE A 269 -8.45 -3.28 -20.04
CA PHE A 269 -7.62 -2.30 -19.34
C PHE A 269 -6.23 -2.18 -19.96
N LEU A 270 -5.57 -3.31 -20.24
CA LEU A 270 -4.22 -3.29 -20.81
C LEU A 270 -4.24 -2.91 -22.29
N ASP A 271 -5.31 -3.18 -23.03
CA ASP A 271 -5.49 -2.65 -24.38
C ASP A 271 -5.52 -1.12 -24.38
N GLU A 272 -6.26 -0.48 -23.47
CA GLU A 272 -6.30 0.98 -23.34
C GLU A 272 -4.97 1.56 -22.84
N TYR A 273 -4.33 0.90 -21.86
CA TYR A 273 -3.02 1.29 -21.35
C TYR A 273 -1.96 1.25 -22.47
N TYR A 274 -1.89 0.15 -23.21
CA TYR A 274 -0.89 0.01 -24.27
C TYR A 274 -1.19 0.94 -25.46
N GLU A 275 -2.45 1.22 -25.79
CA GLU A 275 -2.75 2.25 -26.81
C GLU A 275 -2.18 3.62 -26.43
N ARG A 276 -2.29 4.04 -25.16
CA ARG A 276 -1.67 5.29 -24.68
C ARG A 276 -0.15 5.19 -24.64
N TRP A 277 0.39 4.05 -24.23
CA TRP A 277 1.84 3.80 -24.18
C TRP A 277 2.49 3.89 -25.56
N LEU A 278 1.80 3.48 -26.64
CA LEU A 278 2.31 3.51 -28.01
C LEU A 278 2.71 4.92 -28.48
N ASP A 279 2.08 5.95 -27.91
CA ASP A 279 2.28 7.37 -28.26
C ASP A 279 3.06 8.14 -27.17
N ARG A 280 3.59 7.46 -26.14
CA ARG A 280 4.42 8.05 -25.09
C ARG A 280 5.91 7.92 -25.42
N ASN A 281 6.68 8.97 -25.15
CA ASN A 281 8.13 8.95 -25.31
C ASN A 281 8.76 7.99 -24.29
N ILE A 282 9.67 7.11 -24.72
CA ILE A 282 10.39 6.17 -23.86
C ILE A 282 11.88 6.51 -23.85
N PRO A 283 12.36 7.28 -22.84
CA PRO A 283 13.76 7.69 -22.73
C PRO A 283 14.74 6.49 -22.73
N ALA A 284 14.35 5.39 -22.07
CA ALA A 284 15.16 4.17 -21.95
C ALA A 284 15.48 3.48 -23.29
N LEU A 285 14.74 3.78 -24.36
CA LEU A 285 14.97 3.21 -25.70
C LEU A 285 15.69 4.17 -26.67
N GLY A 286 16.21 5.28 -26.15
CA GLY A 286 16.94 6.30 -26.92
C GLY A 286 16.11 7.52 -27.31
N GLY A 287 14.93 7.71 -26.69
CA GLY A 287 14.00 8.80 -26.99
C GLY A 287 13.16 8.55 -28.24
N GLY A 288 11.86 8.84 -28.14
CA GLY A 288 10.86 8.59 -29.17
C GLY A 288 9.72 7.69 -28.68
N THR A 289 8.58 7.74 -29.35
CA THR A 289 7.42 6.88 -29.02
C THR A 289 7.62 5.46 -29.55
N PRO A 290 6.99 4.42 -28.97
CA PRO A 290 6.98 3.09 -29.58
C PRO A 290 6.57 3.08 -31.05
N ARG A 291 5.61 3.92 -31.46
CA ARG A 291 5.25 4.07 -32.88
C ARG A 291 6.37 4.66 -33.73
N ASP A 292 7.14 5.60 -33.20
CA ASP A 292 8.28 6.18 -33.92
C ASP A 292 9.45 5.19 -34.00
N LEU A 293 9.74 4.51 -32.89
CA LEU A 293 10.80 3.52 -32.79
C LEU A 293 10.54 2.32 -33.71
N SER A 294 9.29 1.90 -33.88
CA SER A 294 8.92 0.80 -34.78
C SER A 294 9.10 1.12 -36.27
N ARG A 295 9.36 2.38 -36.65
CA ARG A 295 9.65 2.75 -38.05
C ARG A 295 11.11 2.49 -38.45
N THR A 296 12.01 2.28 -37.50
CA THR A 296 13.44 2.07 -37.78
C THR A 296 13.88 0.64 -37.45
N PRO A 297 14.82 0.04 -38.22
CA PRO A 297 15.35 -1.29 -37.90
C PRO A 297 16.03 -1.39 -36.53
N ALA A 298 16.67 -0.31 -36.07
CA ALA A 298 17.31 -0.25 -34.75
C ALA A 298 16.27 -0.14 -33.62
N GLY A 299 15.25 0.71 -33.78
CA GLY A 299 14.17 0.85 -32.79
C GLY A 299 13.31 -0.41 -32.68
N ARG A 300 13.03 -1.10 -33.81
CA ARG A 300 12.34 -2.41 -33.80
C ARG A 300 13.06 -3.46 -32.96
N ARG A 301 14.40 -3.54 -33.00
CA ARG A 301 15.17 -4.50 -32.19
C ARG A 301 15.05 -4.23 -30.70
N ARG A 302 15.17 -2.96 -30.28
CA ARG A 302 15.05 -2.56 -28.87
C ARG A 302 13.63 -2.75 -28.34
N LEU A 303 12.62 -2.43 -29.15
CA LEU A 303 11.22 -2.71 -28.81
C LEU A 303 10.98 -4.22 -28.66
N GLU A 304 11.55 -5.05 -29.52
CA GLU A 304 11.36 -6.51 -29.43
C GLU A 304 12.01 -7.11 -28.18
N GLU A 305 13.16 -6.60 -27.74
CA GLU A 305 13.78 -7.00 -26.47
C GLU A 305 12.87 -6.69 -25.27
N LEU A 306 12.30 -5.48 -25.23
CA LEU A 306 11.36 -5.08 -24.18
C LEU A 306 10.08 -5.93 -24.21
N LEU A 307 9.50 -6.17 -25.39
CA LEU A 307 8.27 -6.97 -25.53
C LEU A 307 8.50 -8.45 -25.17
N ARG A 308 9.72 -8.98 -25.33
CA ARG A 308 10.07 -10.33 -24.88
C ARG A 308 10.12 -10.47 -23.36
N GLU A 309 10.59 -9.46 -22.64
CA GLU A 309 10.53 -9.47 -21.17
C GLU A 309 9.09 -9.49 -20.67
N LEU A 310 8.21 -8.74 -21.34
CA LEU A 310 6.77 -8.76 -21.08
C LEU A 310 6.15 -10.12 -21.40
N ASP A 311 6.54 -10.78 -22.50
CA ASP A 311 6.07 -12.15 -22.79
C ASP A 311 6.43 -13.11 -21.65
N LEU A 312 7.67 -13.06 -21.14
CA LEU A 312 8.11 -13.96 -20.07
C LEU A 312 7.31 -13.76 -18.77
N LEU A 313 6.96 -12.50 -18.46
CA LEU A 313 6.12 -12.14 -17.33
C LEU A 313 4.68 -12.66 -17.49
N GLU A 314 4.08 -12.46 -18.67
CA GLU A 314 2.71 -12.86 -18.96
C GLU A 314 2.56 -14.39 -19.13
N GLU A 315 3.58 -15.07 -19.66
CA GLU A 315 3.62 -16.53 -19.70
C GLU A 315 3.71 -17.14 -18.30
N ASP A 316 4.36 -16.46 -17.35
CA ASP A 316 4.42 -16.90 -15.96
C ASP A 316 3.07 -16.74 -15.25
N ARG A 317 2.37 -15.63 -15.50
CA ARG A 317 0.99 -15.41 -15.04
C ARG A 317 0.05 -16.48 -15.60
N ALA A 318 0.16 -16.77 -16.89
CA ALA A 318 -0.61 -17.81 -17.56
C ALA A 318 -0.38 -19.19 -16.93
N ARG A 319 0.88 -19.56 -16.62
CA ARG A 319 1.22 -20.82 -15.94
C ARG A 319 0.63 -20.92 -14.53
N ARG A 320 0.47 -19.78 -13.84
CA ARG A 320 -0.15 -19.71 -12.50
C ARG A 320 -1.68 -19.67 -12.53
N GLY A 321 -2.29 -19.66 -13.72
CA GLY A 321 -3.74 -19.55 -13.88
C GLY A 321 -4.27 -18.16 -13.54
N GLU A 322 -3.41 -17.15 -13.59
CA GLU A 322 -3.77 -15.75 -13.39
C GLU A 322 -4.25 -15.13 -14.72
N PRO A 323 -5.10 -14.08 -14.66
CA PRO A 323 -5.34 -13.24 -15.83
C PRO A 323 -4.03 -12.72 -16.41
N HIS A 324 -3.84 -12.88 -17.71
CA HIS A 324 -2.59 -12.57 -18.40
C HIS A 324 -2.89 -11.87 -19.73
N TYR A 325 -1.96 -11.07 -20.23
CA TYR A 325 -2.15 -10.29 -21.44
C TYR A 325 -1.34 -10.85 -22.61
N ASP A 326 -1.97 -10.92 -23.78
CA ASP A 326 -1.28 -11.30 -25.01
C ASP A 326 -0.54 -10.10 -25.58
N VAL A 327 0.76 -10.03 -25.29
CA VAL A 327 1.66 -8.96 -25.76
C VAL A 327 1.76 -8.91 -27.29
N ASN A 328 1.35 -9.96 -28.01
CA ASN A 328 1.24 -9.91 -29.48
C ASN A 328 0.22 -8.87 -29.96
N ARG A 329 -0.75 -8.48 -29.13
CA ARG A 329 -1.68 -7.37 -29.42
C ARG A 329 -0.95 -6.04 -29.58
N VAL A 330 0.06 -5.79 -28.74
CA VAL A 330 0.93 -4.61 -28.82
C VAL A 330 1.80 -4.68 -30.07
N ARG A 331 2.40 -5.84 -30.33
CA ARG A 331 3.20 -6.08 -31.54
C ARG A 331 2.41 -5.83 -32.81
N ALA A 332 1.16 -6.30 -32.87
CA ALA A 332 0.27 -6.10 -34.00
C ALA A 332 0.01 -4.59 -34.27
N ARG A 333 -0.24 -3.80 -33.22
CA ARG A 333 -0.41 -2.33 -33.32
C ARG A 333 0.87 -1.61 -33.77
N LEU A 334 2.04 -2.18 -33.50
CA LEU A 334 3.35 -1.69 -33.96
C LEU A 334 3.76 -2.19 -35.35
N GLY A 335 2.96 -3.05 -36.00
CA GLY A 335 3.32 -3.69 -37.26
C GLY A 335 4.49 -4.68 -37.13
N MET A 336 4.72 -5.18 -35.92
CA MET A 336 5.75 -6.17 -35.60
C MET A 336 5.08 -7.55 -35.50
N ARG A 337 5.65 -8.59 -36.12
CA ARG A 337 5.16 -9.97 -35.98
C ARG A 337 6.22 -10.78 -35.24
N TYR A 338 5.80 -11.48 -34.20
CA TYR A 338 6.62 -12.45 -33.49
C TYR A 338 6.19 -13.86 -33.92
N GLU A 339 7.10 -14.62 -34.52
CA GLU A 339 6.94 -16.07 -34.70
C GLU A 339 7.70 -16.78 -33.58
N LYS A 340 6.96 -17.50 -32.74
CA LYS A 340 7.52 -18.25 -31.61
C LYS A 340 8.37 -19.42 -32.15
N PRO A 341 9.66 -19.55 -31.79
CA PRO A 341 10.45 -20.69 -32.21
C PRO A 341 9.91 -22.00 -31.58
N PRO A 342 9.97 -23.14 -32.30
CA PRO A 342 9.42 -24.41 -31.80
C PRO A 342 10.15 -24.88 -30.54
N LYS A 343 9.37 -25.39 -29.58
CA LYS A 343 9.84 -25.87 -28.27
C LYS A 343 10.68 -27.15 -28.45
N ALA A 344 11.90 -27.19 -27.91
CA ALA A 344 12.70 -28.41 -27.87
C ALA A 344 11.99 -29.52 -27.05
N PRO A 345 12.10 -30.80 -27.45
CA PRO A 345 11.40 -31.90 -26.77
C PRO A 345 11.92 -32.08 -25.33
N ALA A 346 10.99 -32.32 -24.40
CA ALA A 346 11.28 -32.54 -23.00
C ALA A 346 11.96 -33.89 -22.77
N GLU A 347 13.03 -33.91 -21.96
CA GLU A 347 13.65 -35.14 -21.47
C GLU A 347 12.70 -35.90 -20.52
N PRO A 348 12.74 -37.25 -20.49
CA PRO A 348 11.83 -38.05 -19.70
C PRO A 348 12.20 -38.06 -18.20
N PRO A 349 11.22 -38.27 -17.29
CA PRO A 349 11.43 -38.17 -15.84
C PRO A 349 12.25 -39.33 -15.28
N GLY A 350 13.30 -39.01 -14.52
CA GLY A 350 14.11 -39.96 -13.77
C GLY A 350 13.37 -40.62 -12.60
N MET A 351 13.63 -41.92 -12.43
CA MET A 351 13.12 -42.85 -11.43
C MET A 351 13.11 -42.36 -9.97
N LEU A 352 12.01 -42.69 -9.27
CA LEU A 352 11.84 -42.65 -7.81
C LEU A 352 12.70 -43.72 -7.11
N VAL A 353 13.29 -43.37 -5.97
CA VAL A 353 13.84 -44.33 -4.98
C VAL A 353 13.16 -44.08 -3.62
N PRO A 354 12.66 -45.11 -2.90
CA PRO A 354 11.88 -44.93 -1.68
C PRO A 354 12.71 -45.15 -0.41
N THR A 355 12.45 -44.42 0.68
CA THR A 355 12.74 -44.94 2.04
C THR A 355 11.73 -44.49 3.12
N ARG A 356 11.03 -45.52 3.61
CA ARG A 356 10.65 -45.89 5.00
C ARG A 356 10.30 -44.83 6.04
N SER A 357 9.07 -45.00 6.53
CA SER A 357 8.45 -44.55 7.78
C SER A 357 9.19 -44.91 9.07
N GLY A 358 9.00 -44.12 10.14
CA GLY A 358 9.18 -44.60 11.52
C GLY A 358 9.28 -43.57 12.66
N MET A 359 8.14 -43.22 13.27
CA MET A 359 7.90 -42.86 14.70
C MET A 359 8.48 -41.54 15.30
N PRO A 360 8.17 -41.18 16.56
CA PRO A 360 6.86 -40.82 17.13
C PRO A 360 6.87 -39.39 17.73
N GLY A 361 5.69 -38.87 18.08
CA GLY A 361 5.51 -37.52 18.62
C GLY A 361 6.20 -37.27 19.96
N ALA A 362 6.64 -36.02 20.16
CA ALA A 362 7.08 -35.50 21.45
C ALA A 362 6.53 -34.09 21.66
N LYS A 363 5.66 -33.95 22.66
CA LYS A 363 5.27 -32.68 23.28
C LYS A 363 6.29 -32.32 24.35
N ALA A 364 6.75 -31.06 24.39
CA ALA A 364 7.20 -30.33 25.59
C ALA A 364 7.43 -28.87 25.14
N GLY A 365 6.95 -27.82 25.80
CA GLY A 365 6.96 -27.57 27.24
C GLY A 365 8.11 -26.62 27.55
N TRP A 366 7.86 -25.30 27.54
CA TRP A 366 8.86 -24.29 27.87
C TRP A 366 8.93 -24.05 29.37
N SER A 367 10.13 -24.12 29.94
CA SER A 367 10.46 -23.64 31.28
C SER A 367 11.10 -22.27 31.19
N LYS A 368 10.58 -21.29 31.94
CA LYS A 368 11.24 -20.00 32.18
C LYS A 368 12.39 -20.20 33.19
N GLY A 369 13.59 -19.79 32.83
CA GLY A 369 14.71 -19.71 33.78
C GLY A 369 15.96 -19.16 33.11
N GLY A 370 16.39 -17.98 33.52
CA GLY A 370 17.54 -17.28 32.96
C GLY A 370 18.87 -17.94 33.29
N ALA A 371 19.83 -17.80 32.38
CA ALA A 371 21.26 -17.92 32.66
C ALA A 371 22.04 -17.05 31.68
N ARG A 372 23.00 -16.30 32.23
CA ARG A 372 23.98 -15.48 31.51
C ARG A 372 24.96 -16.39 30.78
N GLY A 373 25.26 -16.09 29.51
CA GLY A 373 26.52 -16.50 28.87
C GLY A 373 26.49 -17.56 27.75
N THR A 374 25.42 -17.68 26.97
CA THR A 374 25.42 -18.50 25.73
C THR A 374 25.05 -17.66 24.52
N GLU A 375 25.78 -17.79 23.41
CA GLU A 375 25.48 -17.06 22.16
C GLU A 375 24.01 -17.28 21.75
N PRO A 376 23.23 -16.24 21.43
CA PRO A 376 21.78 -16.35 21.20
C PRO A 376 21.40 -17.42 20.15
N ALA A 377 22.23 -17.63 19.13
CA ALA A 377 22.05 -18.63 18.08
C ALA A 377 22.05 -20.09 18.57
N THR A 378 22.63 -20.38 19.74
CA THR A 378 22.73 -21.72 20.34
C THR A 378 21.50 -22.10 21.17
N THR A 379 20.56 -21.17 21.37
CA THR A 379 19.35 -21.38 22.19
C THR A 379 18.28 -22.22 21.47
N PHE A 380 18.33 -22.29 20.14
CA PHE A 380 17.33 -22.97 19.32
C PHE A 380 17.89 -24.25 18.70
N VAL A 381 17.12 -25.33 18.73
CA VAL A 381 17.40 -26.55 17.98
C VAL A 381 16.82 -26.40 16.58
N TRP A 382 17.67 -26.14 15.60
CA TRP A 382 17.25 -25.83 14.23
C TRP A 382 16.79 -27.10 13.48
N PRO A 383 15.60 -27.09 12.83
CA PRO A 383 15.08 -28.25 12.09
C PRO A 383 15.98 -28.73 10.95
N GLU A 384 16.74 -27.81 10.32
CA GLU A 384 17.64 -28.10 9.20
C GLU A 384 18.95 -27.31 9.34
N GLY A 385 20.06 -27.87 8.83
CA GLY A 385 21.39 -27.27 8.95
C GLY A 385 21.50 -25.87 8.34
N GLY A 386 20.83 -25.63 7.20
CA GLY A 386 20.81 -24.32 6.54
C GLY A 386 20.13 -23.22 7.37
N TYR A 387 19.23 -23.56 8.30
CA TYR A 387 18.55 -22.58 9.15
C TYR A 387 19.48 -22.05 10.24
N GLY A 388 20.31 -22.92 10.81
CA GLY A 388 21.33 -22.55 11.78
C GLY A 388 22.45 -21.69 11.18
N GLU A 389 22.73 -21.82 9.88
CA GLU A 389 23.66 -20.93 9.17
C GLU A 389 23.09 -19.51 9.01
N VAL A 390 21.82 -19.39 8.61
CA VAL A 390 21.12 -18.09 8.58
C VAL A 390 21.08 -17.46 9.96
N ALA A 391 20.75 -18.22 11.00
CA ALA A 391 20.72 -17.72 12.38
C ALA A 391 22.07 -17.13 12.83
N ARG A 392 23.17 -17.81 12.53
CA ARG A 392 24.53 -17.29 12.84
C ARG A 392 24.86 -16.02 12.06
N ALA A 393 24.49 -15.97 10.79
CA ALA A 393 24.70 -14.80 9.94
C ALA A 393 23.84 -13.59 10.38
N VAL A 394 22.59 -13.82 10.78
CA VAL A 394 21.70 -12.79 11.38
C VAL A 394 22.32 -12.24 12.66
N SER A 395 22.69 -13.11 13.61
CA SER A 395 23.34 -12.71 14.87
C SER A 395 24.60 -11.87 14.65
N THR A 396 25.45 -12.29 13.71
CA THR A 396 26.68 -11.56 13.37
C THR A 396 26.36 -10.21 12.73
N GLY A 397 25.40 -10.17 11.81
CA GLY A 397 24.98 -8.94 11.13
C GLY A 397 24.36 -7.92 12.09
N MET A 398 23.45 -8.36 12.96
CA MET A 398 22.80 -7.48 13.94
C MET A 398 23.78 -6.86 14.92
N ARG A 399 24.74 -7.64 15.44
CA ARG A 399 25.81 -7.12 16.31
C ARG A 399 26.65 -6.05 15.61
N LYS A 400 27.02 -6.27 14.33
CA LYS A 400 27.79 -5.31 13.53
C LYS A 400 27.01 -4.03 13.19
N LEU A 401 25.69 -4.15 13.04
CA LEU A 401 24.79 -3.04 12.75
C LEU A 401 24.34 -2.29 14.02
N GLY A 402 24.81 -2.71 15.20
CA GLY A 402 24.59 -2.00 16.47
C GLY A 402 23.26 -2.29 17.16
N PHE A 403 22.61 -3.42 16.83
CA PHE A 403 21.45 -3.90 17.58
C PHE A 403 21.86 -4.49 18.93
N ASP A 404 20.98 -4.40 19.92
CA ASP A 404 21.18 -5.00 21.24
C ASP A 404 20.86 -6.51 21.27
N SER A 405 21.21 -7.16 22.38
CA SER A 405 21.03 -8.61 22.55
C SER A 405 19.57 -9.06 22.63
N GLY A 406 18.66 -8.18 23.03
CA GLY A 406 17.22 -8.44 23.03
C GLY A 406 16.68 -8.50 21.61
N GLN A 407 16.99 -7.47 20.81
CA GLN A 407 16.65 -7.40 19.39
C GLN A 407 17.23 -8.59 18.61
N GLU A 408 18.48 -8.98 18.90
CA GLU A 408 19.09 -10.18 18.33
C GLU A 408 18.30 -11.45 18.68
N GLY A 409 17.95 -11.64 19.96
CA GLY A 409 17.18 -12.79 20.41
C GLY A 409 15.80 -12.89 19.74
N ALA A 410 15.13 -11.74 19.58
CA ALA A 410 13.87 -11.64 18.87
C ALA A 410 13.99 -12.00 17.38
N ALA A 411 15.03 -11.53 16.70
CA ALA A 411 15.28 -11.85 15.29
C ALA A 411 15.45 -13.35 15.06
N LEU A 412 16.21 -14.00 15.95
CA LEU A 412 16.42 -15.45 15.90
C LEU A 412 15.12 -16.20 16.18
N ARG A 413 14.30 -15.69 17.10
CA ARG A 413 13.00 -16.27 17.39
C ARG A 413 12.03 -16.15 16.20
N LEU A 414 12.01 -15.00 15.54
CA LEU A 414 11.25 -14.76 14.30
C LEU A 414 11.67 -15.73 13.21
N TRP A 415 12.98 -15.88 12.99
CA TRP A 415 13.50 -16.82 12.00
C TRP A 415 13.15 -18.27 12.34
N TYR A 416 13.24 -18.66 13.61
CA TYR A 416 12.87 -19.99 14.08
C TYR A 416 11.38 -20.29 13.83
N ASP A 417 10.49 -19.38 14.22
CA ASP A 417 9.05 -19.57 14.05
C ASP A 417 8.67 -19.66 12.55
N TYR A 418 9.33 -18.86 11.69
CA TYR A 418 9.14 -18.96 10.25
C TYR A 418 9.60 -20.31 9.69
N CYS A 419 10.78 -20.77 10.08
CA CYS A 419 11.32 -22.07 9.66
C CYS A 419 10.44 -23.23 10.10
N ALA A 420 9.94 -23.19 11.34
CA ALA A 420 9.06 -24.21 11.89
C ALA A 420 7.73 -24.29 11.13
N LYS A 421 7.23 -23.15 10.64
CA LYS A 421 5.95 -23.06 9.93
C LYS A 421 6.08 -23.40 8.45
N GLU A 422 6.97 -22.73 7.72
CA GLU A 422 7.00 -22.75 6.25
C GLU A 422 8.04 -23.71 5.67
N ARG A 423 9.00 -24.18 6.48
CA ARG A 423 10.13 -25.02 6.04
C ARG A 423 10.77 -24.50 4.73
N PRO A 424 11.26 -23.26 4.71
CA PRO A 424 11.75 -22.63 3.49
C PRO A 424 13.00 -23.33 2.95
N GLN A 425 13.18 -23.35 1.63
CA GLN A 425 14.45 -23.77 1.04
C GLN A 425 15.49 -22.63 1.14
N VAL A 426 16.53 -22.82 1.95
CA VAL A 426 17.64 -21.87 2.06
C VAL A 426 18.64 -22.12 0.93
N ARG A 427 18.45 -21.44 -0.21
CA ARG A 427 19.41 -21.48 -1.33
C ARG A 427 20.61 -20.55 -1.15
N LYS A 428 20.40 -19.41 -0.49
CA LYS A 428 21.43 -18.40 -0.21
C LYS A 428 21.25 -17.85 1.20
N VAL A 429 22.19 -18.18 2.08
CA VAL A 429 22.20 -17.73 3.47
C VAL A 429 22.17 -16.19 3.60
N PRO A 430 22.95 -15.41 2.82
CA PRO A 430 22.96 -13.95 2.98
C PRO A 430 21.61 -13.29 2.66
N VAL A 431 20.82 -13.85 1.74
CA VAL A 431 19.51 -13.29 1.36
C VAL A 431 18.52 -13.39 2.52
N TRP A 432 18.41 -14.57 3.12
CA TRP A 432 17.56 -14.77 4.30
C TRP A 432 18.05 -13.98 5.50
N SER A 433 19.37 -13.86 5.67
CA SER A 433 19.96 -13.08 6.75
C SER A 433 19.58 -11.60 6.66
N ALA A 434 19.77 -10.98 5.48
CA ALA A 434 19.36 -9.61 5.23
C ALA A 434 17.85 -9.39 5.43
N SER A 435 17.03 -10.36 5.02
CA SER A 435 15.56 -10.29 5.13
C SER A 435 15.06 -10.35 6.57
N VAL A 436 15.68 -11.17 7.42
CA VAL A 436 15.34 -11.27 8.84
C VAL A 436 15.76 -10.00 9.59
N VAL A 437 16.97 -9.48 9.32
CA VAL A 437 17.43 -8.22 9.92
C VAL A 437 16.54 -7.05 9.49
N TYR A 438 16.15 -6.99 8.22
CA TYR A 438 15.21 -6.00 7.72
C TYR A 438 13.83 -6.15 8.37
N ALA A 439 13.31 -7.37 8.54
CA ALA A 439 12.05 -7.58 9.21
C ALA A 439 12.05 -7.02 10.64
N MET A 440 13.14 -7.22 11.38
CA MET A 440 13.29 -6.69 12.73
C MET A 440 13.35 -5.17 12.78
N SER A 441 14.10 -4.52 11.87
CA SER A 441 14.14 -3.06 11.85
C SER A 441 12.74 -2.46 11.61
N ARG A 442 11.91 -3.12 10.78
CA ARG A 442 10.54 -2.71 10.49
C ARG A 442 9.57 -2.98 11.65
N LEU A 443 9.72 -4.10 12.36
CA LEU A 443 8.89 -4.45 13.53
C LEU A 443 9.03 -3.44 14.68
N GLU A 444 10.19 -2.81 14.81
CA GLU A 444 10.49 -1.85 15.87
C GLU A 444 10.40 -0.39 15.40
N LEU A 445 9.98 -0.15 14.16
CA LEU A 445 9.98 1.17 13.50
C LEU A 445 11.35 1.87 13.55
N ASN A 446 12.42 1.08 13.46
CA ASN A 446 13.77 1.58 13.38
C ASN A 446 14.12 1.90 11.92
N ASP A 447 13.93 3.16 11.53
CA ASP A 447 14.13 3.66 10.17
C ASP A 447 15.61 3.83 9.77
N ARG A 448 16.56 3.46 10.64
CA ARG A 448 18.00 3.65 10.39
C ARG A 448 18.57 2.76 9.28
N LEU A 449 17.89 1.66 8.95
CA LEU A 449 18.41 0.66 8.01
C LEU A 449 17.46 0.49 6.83
N LYS A 450 17.94 0.82 5.63
CA LYS A 450 17.21 0.61 4.37
C LYS A 450 17.57 -0.75 3.77
N GLN A 451 16.72 -1.28 2.88
CA GLN A 451 17.01 -2.53 2.17
C GLN A 451 18.30 -2.42 1.34
N LYS A 452 18.57 -1.24 0.77
CA LYS A 452 19.82 -0.93 0.06
C LYS A 452 21.06 -1.13 0.93
N ASP A 453 21.05 -0.62 2.16
CA ASP A 453 22.18 -0.74 3.08
C ASP A 453 22.44 -2.20 3.46
N LEU A 454 21.37 -2.97 3.67
CA LEU A 454 21.45 -4.39 3.97
C LEU A 454 21.87 -5.22 2.75
N ALA A 455 21.41 -4.84 1.56
CA ALA A 455 21.82 -5.46 0.30
C ALA A 455 23.32 -5.30 0.07
N GLU A 456 23.85 -4.11 0.30
CA GLU A 456 25.29 -3.85 0.24
C GLU A 456 26.05 -4.63 1.33
N PHE A 457 25.58 -4.56 2.57
CA PHE A 457 26.23 -5.22 3.71
C PHE A 457 26.30 -6.75 3.58
N PHE A 458 25.23 -7.38 3.10
CA PHE A 458 25.15 -8.84 2.91
C PHE A 458 25.55 -9.30 1.50
N GLY A 459 25.86 -8.39 0.57
CA GLY A 459 26.24 -8.70 -0.80
C GLY A 459 25.12 -9.38 -1.60
N VAL A 460 23.89 -8.88 -1.49
CA VAL A 460 22.69 -9.47 -2.13
C VAL A 460 21.93 -8.42 -2.96
N ALA A 461 21.04 -8.89 -3.84
CA ALA A 461 20.12 -8.00 -4.55
C ALA A 461 18.99 -7.52 -3.64
N ILE A 462 18.67 -6.23 -3.69
CA ILE A 462 17.57 -5.58 -2.92
C ILE A 462 16.24 -6.31 -3.15
N SER A 463 15.92 -6.64 -4.41
CA SER A 463 14.69 -7.35 -4.78
C SER A 463 14.51 -8.69 -4.06
N SER A 464 15.62 -9.37 -3.74
CA SER A 464 15.59 -10.65 -3.02
C SER A 464 15.25 -10.47 -1.53
N ILE A 465 15.62 -9.33 -0.95
CA ILE A 465 15.26 -8.96 0.43
C ILE A 465 13.76 -8.69 0.51
N SER A 466 13.24 -7.84 -0.39
CA SER A 466 11.80 -7.49 -0.44
C SER A 466 10.89 -8.72 -0.57
N VAL A 467 11.24 -9.68 -1.43
CA VAL A 467 10.44 -10.91 -1.63
C VAL A 467 10.40 -11.77 -0.36
N ASN A 468 11.55 -11.99 0.26
CA ASN A 468 11.65 -12.84 1.45
C ASN A 468 11.07 -12.13 2.70
N PHE A 469 11.25 -10.82 2.82
CA PHE A 469 10.61 -10.00 3.85
C PHE A 469 9.08 -10.10 3.80
N ARG A 470 8.50 -9.94 2.60
CA ARG A 470 7.04 -10.11 2.41
C ARG A 470 6.58 -11.51 2.77
N SER A 471 7.41 -12.52 2.51
CA SER A 471 7.12 -13.92 2.85
C SER A 471 7.14 -14.14 4.36
N LEU A 472 8.11 -13.57 5.07
CA LEU A 472 8.17 -13.57 6.55
C LEU A 472 6.93 -12.91 7.15
N CYS A 473 6.58 -11.71 6.68
CA CYS A 473 5.42 -10.97 7.17
C CYS A 473 4.12 -11.74 6.97
N ARG A 474 3.90 -12.28 5.77
CA ARG A 474 2.68 -13.02 5.42
C ARG A 474 2.57 -14.32 6.22
N ALA A 475 3.64 -15.10 6.27
CA ALA A 475 3.61 -16.40 6.94
C ALA A 475 3.39 -16.25 8.45
N LEU A 476 4.06 -15.30 9.09
CA LEU A 476 3.93 -15.12 10.53
C LEU A 476 2.80 -14.17 10.94
N GLY A 477 2.16 -13.50 9.98
CA GLY A 477 1.13 -12.49 10.25
C GLY A 477 1.70 -11.30 11.03
N LEU A 478 2.93 -10.89 10.71
CA LEU A 478 3.67 -9.89 11.48
C LEU A 478 2.97 -8.53 11.45
N SER A 479 2.86 -7.91 12.63
CA SER A 479 2.41 -6.52 12.80
C SER A 479 3.53 -5.69 13.43
N VAL A 480 3.53 -4.37 13.24
CA VAL A 480 4.44 -3.50 14.01
C VAL A 480 4.27 -3.75 15.52
N PHE A 481 5.38 -3.80 16.25
CA PHE A 481 5.44 -4.20 17.66
C PHE A 481 4.78 -5.54 17.98
N ASP A 482 4.90 -6.52 17.08
CA ASP A 482 4.44 -7.87 17.35
C ASP A 482 5.00 -8.34 18.70
N SER A 483 4.13 -8.56 19.69
CA SER A 483 4.53 -8.87 21.07
C SER A 483 5.37 -10.13 21.20
N ARG A 484 5.43 -10.97 20.14
CA ARG A 484 6.29 -12.15 20.08
C ARG A 484 7.76 -11.81 19.80
N TYR A 485 8.02 -10.66 19.15
CA TYR A 485 9.32 -10.32 18.60
C TYR A 485 9.78 -8.88 18.91
N ALA A 486 8.90 -7.93 19.17
CA ALA A 486 9.32 -6.58 19.53
C ALA A 486 9.83 -6.52 20.98
N THR A 487 10.97 -5.86 21.17
CA THR A 487 11.67 -5.74 22.48
C THR A 487 11.66 -4.34 23.06
#